data_AF-A5CQD7-F1
#
_entry.id   AF-A5CQD7-F1
#
_cell.length_a   1.000
_cell.length_b   1.000
_cell.length_c   1.000
_cell.angle_alpha   90.00
_cell.angle_beta   90.00
_cell.angle_gamma   90.00
#
_symmetry.space_group_name_H-M   'P 1'
#
loop_
_entity.id
_entity.type
_entity.pdbx_description
1 polymer ?
#
loop_
_entity_poly.entity_id
_entity_poly.type
_entity_poly.pdbx_seq_one_letter_code
_entity_poly.pdbx_strand_id
1 'polypeptide(L)'
;MGHGPYDALSRDEVAARLDEGCAWRISWCSGARIPESRGAGRTLPDGVLERVPSPAKLRRGILPSGRNWMLVVEREEAGRPVLLFDEGPEHRHV
;
A
#
# COMPACT_ATOMS: atom_id res chain seq x y z
N MET A 1 13.49 13.67 2.72
CA MET A 1 12.22 14.02 3.39
C MET A 1 11.57 12.72 3.81
N GLY A 2 11.54 12.44 5.12
CA GLY A 2 10.95 11.21 5.65
C GLY A 2 9.45 11.30 5.54
N HIS A 3 8.85 10.51 4.66
CA HIS A 3 7.40 10.45 4.51
C HIS A 3 6.84 9.73 5.73
N GLY A 4 6.26 10.52 6.62
CA GLY A 4 5.49 10.01 7.74
C GLY A 4 4.22 9.30 7.25
N PRO A 5 3.52 8.62 8.17
CA PRO A 5 2.32 7.85 7.88
C PRO A 5 1.16 8.63 7.20
N TYR A 6 1.23 9.97 7.18
CA TYR A 6 0.21 10.88 6.63
C TYR A 6 0.01 10.82 5.10
N ASP A 7 0.97 10.28 4.34
CA ASP A 7 0.84 10.15 2.88
C ASP A 7 0.22 8.80 2.44
N ALA A 8 -0.26 8.00 3.40
CA ALA A 8 -0.85 6.70 3.10
C ALA A 8 -2.20 6.87 2.37
N LEU A 9 -2.29 6.30 1.17
CA LEU A 9 -3.52 6.20 0.41
C LEU A 9 -4.46 5.19 1.05
N SER A 10 -5.74 5.54 1.07
CA SER A 10 -6.79 4.62 1.45
C SER A 10 -7.05 3.58 0.38
N ARG A 11 -7.67 2.47 0.76
CA ARG A 11 -8.06 1.40 -0.17
C ARG A 11 -8.85 1.89 -1.39
N ASP A 12 -9.75 2.85 -1.18
CA ASP A 12 -10.60 3.39 -2.26
C ASP A 12 -9.77 4.25 -3.25
N GLU A 13 -8.82 5.03 -2.75
CA GLU A 13 -7.87 5.79 -3.59
C GLU A 13 -6.92 4.87 -4.35
N VAL A 14 -6.41 3.83 -3.69
CA VAL A 14 -5.58 2.80 -4.34
C VAL A 14 -6.36 2.10 -5.44
N ALA A 15 -7.62 1.72 -5.19
CA ALA A 15 -8.48 1.09 -6.19
C ALA A 15 -8.70 1.99 -7.41
N ALA A 16 -8.94 3.29 -7.20
CA ALA A 16 -9.07 4.25 -8.28
C ALA A 16 -7.79 4.33 -9.14
N ARG A 17 -6.62 4.41 -8.51
CA ARG A 17 -5.33 4.46 -9.23
C ARG A 17 -5.04 3.18 -10.00
N LEU A 18 -5.39 2.02 -9.46
CA LEU A 18 -5.27 0.74 -10.17
C LEU A 18 -6.25 0.65 -11.35
N ASP A 19 -7.39 1.34 -11.30
CA ASP A 19 -8.31 1.45 -12.43
C ASP A 19 -7.75 2.30 -13.57
N GLU A 20 -7.02 3.36 -13.24
CA GLU A 20 -6.30 4.21 -14.18
C GLU A 20 -5.06 3.54 -14.80
N GLY A 21 -4.77 2.29 -14.42
CA GLY A 21 -3.61 1.54 -14.93
C GLY A 21 -2.29 1.93 -14.25
N CYS A 22 -2.33 2.56 -13.08
CA CYS A 22 -1.14 2.98 -12.34
C CYS A 22 -0.21 1.80 -12.06
N ALA A 23 1.09 2.02 -12.20
CA ALA A 23 2.09 1.03 -11.88
C ALA A 23 2.13 0.80 -10.37
N TRP A 24 2.47 -0.41 -9.95
CA TRP A 24 2.58 -0.74 -8.53
C TRP A 24 3.77 -1.63 -8.25
N ARG A 25 4.32 -1.49 -7.03
CA ARG A 25 5.38 -2.32 -6.47
C ARG A 25 5.02 -2.69 -5.04
N ILE A 26 5.24 -3.95 -4.69
CA ILE A 26 4.95 -4.50 -3.38
C ILE A 26 6.25 -4.96 -2.73
N SER A 27 6.55 -4.33 -1.61
CA SER A 27 7.58 -4.74 -0.66
C SER A 27 6.92 -5.59 0.42
N TRP A 28 7.17 -6.89 0.35
CA TRP A 28 6.76 -7.85 1.37
C TRP A 28 7.72 -7.74 2.57
N CYS A 29 7.22 -8.02 3.79
CA CYS A 29 7.94 -7.72 5.02
C CYS A 29 9.38 -8.27 5.04
N SER A 30 10.32 -7.47 5.56
CA SER A 30 11.79 -7.63 5.53
C SER A 30 12.41 -8.93 6.09
N GLY A 31 11.60 -9.92 6.49
CA GLY A 31 12.09 -11.20 7.04
C GLY A 31 12.08 -12.36 6.04
N ALA A 32 11.23 -12.30 5.01
CA ALA A 32 11.16 -13.33 4.00
C ALA A 32 11.92 -12.84 2.76
N ARG A 33 12.83 -13.64 2.20
CA ARG A 33 13.54 -13.36 0.92
C ARG A 33 12.58 -13.42 -0.28
N ILE A 34 11.41 -12.81 -0.17
CA ILE A 34 10.42 -12.75 -1.22
C ILE A 34 10.83 -11.61 -2.14
N PRO A 35 11.04 -11.87 -3.44
CA PRO A 35 11.34 -10.82 -4.39
C PRO A 35 10.17 -9.82 -4.45
N GLU A 36 10.50 -8.54 -4.67
CA GLU A 36 9.49 -7.52 -4.89
C GLU A 36 8.51 -7.96 -5.99
N SER A 37 7.22 -7.75 -5.76
CA SER A 37 6.21 -7.98 -6.78
C SER A 37 5.92 -6.65 -7.46
N ARG A 38 5.84 -6.65 -8.79
CA ARG A 38 5.58 -5.44 -9.57
C ARG A 38 4.61 -5.71 -10.71
N GLY A 39 3.83 -4.70 -11.07
CA GLY A 39 2.87 -4.77 -12.17
C GLY A 39 2.20 -3.43 -12.42
N ALA A 40 1.09 -3.45 -13.13
CA ALA A 40 0.32 -2.24 -13.43
C ALA A 40 -1.19 -2.53 -13.46
N GLY A 41 -1.96 -1.55 -12.99
CA GLY A 41 -3.40 -1.59 -12.92
C GLY A 41 -3.96 -2.74 -12.07
N ARG A 42 -5.13 -3.26 -12.44
CA ARG A 42 -5.89 -4.31 -11.72
C ARG A 42 -5.20 -5.68 -11.62
N THR A 43 -3.96 -5.84 -12.11
CA THR A 43 -3.18 -7.09 -12.01
C THR A 43 -2.59 -7.36 -10.62
N LEU A 44 -2.99 -6.56 -9.62
CA LEU A 44 -2.54 -6.69 -8.23
C LEU A 44 -2.84 -8.10 -7.69
N PRO A 45 -1.94 -8.72 -6.91
CA PRO A 45 -2.18 -10.04 -6.33
C PRO A 45 -3.43 -10.07 -5.45
N ASP A 46 -4.12 -11.21 -5.45
CA ASP A 46 -5.34 -11.43 -4.67
C ASP A 46 -5.14 -11.12 -3.18
N GLY A 47 -6.16 -10.47 -2.59
CA GLY A 47 -6.17 -10.11 -1.17
C GLY A 47 -5.24 -8.95 -0.78
N VAL A 48 -4.37 -8.44 -1.65
CA VAL A 48 -3.50 -7.28 -1.33
C VAL A 48 -4.33 -6.03 -1.08
N LEU A 49 -5.30 -5.75 -1.96
CA LEU A 49 -6.16 -4.58 -1.82
C LEU A 49 -7.00 -4.64 -0.53
N GLU A 50 -7.40 -5.84 -0.09
CA GLU A 50 -8.14 -6.02 1.15
C GLU A 50 -7.30 -5.77 2.40
N ARG A 51 -5.98 -5.86 2.29
CA ARG A 51 -5.00 -5.52 3.33
C ARG A 51 -4.67 -4.03 3.37
N VAL A 52 -5.09 -3.24 2.38
CA VAL A 52 -4.98 -1.77 2.42
C VAL A 52 -6.03 -1.20 3.38
N PRO A 53 -5.66 -0.27 4.27
CA PRO A 53 -6.62 0.33 5.19
C PRO A 53 -7.69 1.15 4.45
N SER A 54 -8.94 0.97 4.87
CA SER A 54 -10.04 1.83 4.43
C SER A 54 -9.86 3.26 4.97
N PRO A 55 -10.49 4.28 4.38
CA PRO A 55 -10.39 5.66 4.85
C PRO A 55 -10.71 5.82 6.34
N ALA A 56 -11.73 5.09 6.83
CA ALA A 56 -12.11 5.10 8.25
C ALA A 56 -11.04 4.50 9.18
N LYS A 57 -10.22 3.56 8.69
CA LYS A 57 -9.13 2.95 9.46
C LYS A 57 -7.91 3.87 9.54
N LEU A 58 -7.59 4.57 8.44
CA LEU A 58 -6.55 5.60 8.44
C LEU A 58 -6.89 6.73 9.41
N ARG A 59 -8.14 7.21 9.41
CA ARG A 59 -8.60 8.25 10.35
C ARG A 59 -8.49 7.87 11.84
N ARG A 60 -8.42 6.58 12.17
CA ARG A 60 -8.22 6.11 13.55
C ARG A 60 -6.76 6.20 14.02
N GLY A 61 -5.79 6.36 13.11
CA GLY A 61 -4.36 6.49 13.41
C GLY A 61 -3.67 5.20 13.88
N ILE A 62 -4.43 4.14 14.18
CA ILE A 62 -3.91 2.83 14.62
C ILE A 62 -4.68 1.73 13.89
N LEU A 63 -3.93 0.85 13.22
CA LEU A 63 -4.52 -0.29 12.51
C LEU A 63 -4.83 -1.45 13.47
N PRO A 64 -5.97 -2.15 13.29
CA PRO A 64 -6.35 -3.26 14.15
C PRO A 64 -5.37 -4.43 14.06
N SER A 65 -5.24 -5.14 15.17
CA SER A 65 -4.40 -6.33 15.35
C SER A 65 -4.92 -7.55 14.59
N GLY A 66 -4.08 -8.57 14.43
CA GLY A 66 -4.49 -9.87 13.88
C GLY A 66 -4.37 -10.03 12.35
N ARG A 67 -3.74 -9.08 11.66
CA ARG A 67 -3.28 -9.25 10.27
C ARG A 67 -2.19 -8.25 9.89
N ASN A 68 -1.40 -8.60 8.88
CA ASN A 68 -0.50 -7.66 8.21
C ASN A 68 -1.31 -6.68 7.36
N TRP A 69 -0.88 -5.42 7.38
CA TRP A 69 -1.51 -4.35 6.61
C TRP A 69 -0.55 -3.83 5.55
N MET A 70 -1.13 -3.40 4.43
CA MET A 70 -0.39 -2.74 3.35
C MET A 70 -0.57 -1.25 3.48
N LEU A 71 0.51 -0.52 3.76
CA LEU A 71 0.53 0.93 3.60
C LEU A 71 0.90 1.23 2.16
N VAL A 72 0.13 2.09 1.52
CA VAL A 72 0.35 2.43 0.12
C VAL A 72 0.64 3.91 0.03
N VAL A 73 1.75 4.26 -0.60
CA VAL A 73 2.05 5.65 -0.92
C VAL A 73 2.21 5.78 -2.42
N GLU A 74 1.77 6.89 -2.97
CA GLU A 74 2.09 7.24 -4.35
C GLU A 74 3.43 7.97 -4.42
N ARG A 75 4.24 7.58 -5.41
CA ARG A 75 5.46 8.27 -5.81
C ARG A 75 5.46 8.48 -7.30
N GLU A 76 6.17 9.51 -7.74
CA GLU A 76 6.48 9.68 -9.14
C GLU A 76 7.83 8.99 -9.44
N GLU A 77 7.84 8.04 -10.37
CA GLU A 77 9.06 7.47 -10.93
C GLU A 77 9.08 7.74 -12.44
N ALA A 78 10.17 8.33 -12.94
CA ALA A 78 10.34 8.67 -14.36
C ALA A 78 9.15 9.45 -14.97
N GLY A 79 8.54 10.36 -14.20
CA GLY A 79 7.41 11.19 -14.64
C GLY A 79 6.07 10.46 -14.68
N ARG A 80 5.95 9.30 -14.02
CA ARG A 80 4.70 8.53 -13.91
C ARG A 80 4.40 8.16 -12.46
N PRO A 81 3.12 8.17 -12.04
CA PRO A 81 2.76 7.71 -10.71
C PRO A 81 3.00 6.19 -10.58
N VAL A 82 3.51 5.80 -9.41
CA VAL A 82 3.76 4.42 -8.99
C VAL A 82 3.26 4.28 -7.55
N LEU A 83 2.44 3.27 -7.31
CA LEU A 83 1.97 2.90 -5.98
C LEU A 83 2.98 1.97 -5.31
N LEU A 84 3.51 2.37 -4.16
CA LEU A 84 4.41 1.57 -3.36
C LEU A 84 3.65 0.99 -2.18
N PHE A 85 3.48 -0.33 -2.18
CA PHE A 85 2.86 -1.10 -1.10
C PHE A 85 3.96 -1.59 -0.16
N ASP A 86 3.90 -1.17 1.10
CA ASP A 86 4.77 -1.61 2.18
C ASP A 86 3.96 -2.49 3.13
N GLU A 87 4.31 -3.77 3.21
CA GLU A 87 3.73 -4.67 4.21
C GLU A 87 4.33 -4.36 5.58
N GLY A 88 3.48 -3.91 6.51
CA GLY A 88 3.86 -3.61 7.88
C GLY A 88 3.28 -4.61 8.89
N PRO A 89 3.92 -4.75 10.07
CA PRO A 89 3.36 -5.50 11.18
C PRO A 89 2.06 -4.85 11.69
N GLU A 90 1.27 -5.64 12.42
CA GLU A 90 0.10 -5.14 13.14
C GLU A 90 0.44 -4.04 14.17
N HIS A 91 -0.55 -3.23 14.56
CA HIS A 91 -0.38 -2.04 15.44
C HIS A 91 0.53 -0.93 14.90
N ARG A 92 0.78 -0.89 13.59
CA ARG A 92 1.50 0.24 13.00
C ARG A 92 0.68 1.52 13.10
N HIS A 93 1.34 2.60 13.51
CA HIS A 93 0.78 3.95 13.48
C HIS A 93 0.69 4.44 12.03
N VAL A 94 -0.48 5.00 11.70
CA VAL A 94 -0.86 5.51 10.37
C VAL A 94 -1.41 6.94 10.44
#